data_AF-A0A7Y2YTU5-F1
#
_entry.id   AF-A0A7Y2YTU5-F1
#
_cell.length_a   1.000
_cell.length_b   1.000
_cell.length_c   1.000
_cell.angle_alpha   90.00
_cell.angle_beta   90.00
_cell.angle_gamma   90.00
#
_symmetry.space_group_name_H-M   'P 1'
#
loop_
_entity.id
_entity.type
_entity.pdbx_description
1 polymer ?
#
loop_
_entity_poly.entity_id
_entity_poly.type
_entity_poly.pdbx_seq_one_letter_code
_entity_poly.pdbx_strand_id
1 'polypeptide(L)' 'SREHARVRLGSSRFVLVDCSTNGTYISRDDGRDPVRIHRESFPLSGRGVIGLGVDPAEVPDDRDALVRFVFTP' A
#
# COMPACT_ATOMS: atom_id res chain seq x y z
N SER A 1 12.30 -7.10 -1.02
CA SER A 1 11.97 -8.18 -1.96
C SER A 1 12.18 -7.72 -3.41
N ARG A 2 12.44 -8.63 -4.36
CA ARG A 2 12.52 -8.27 -5.80
C ARG A 2 11.15 -7.95 -6.41
N GLU A 3 10.11 -8.59 -5.87
CA GLU A 3 8.72 -8.25 -6.08
C GLU A 3 8.08 -8.09 -4.69
N HIS A 4 7.67 -6.88 -4.33
CA HIS A 4 7.20 -6.59 -2.98
C HIS A 4 5.69 -6.67 -2.87
N ALA A 5 4.98 -6.04 -3.81
CA ALA A 5 3.53 -6.10 -3.90
C ALA A 5 3.10 -6.03 -5.37
N ARG A 6 1.89 -6.50 -5.66
CA ARG A 6 1.25 -6.41 -6.97
C ARG A 6 -0.07 -5.66 -6.84
N VAL A 7 -0.36 -4.75 -7.75
CA VAL A 7 -1.71 -4.19 -7.89
C VAL A 7 -2.44 -4.98 -8.98
N ARG A 8 -3.62 -5.51 -8.64
CA ARG A 8 -4.51 -6.19 -9.59
C ARG A 8 -5.81 -5.42 -9.71
N LEU A 9 -6.36 -5.35 -10.92
CA LEU A 9 -7.73 -4.92 -11.11
C LEU A 9 -8.65 -6.14 -10.90
N GLY A 10 -9.39 -6.15 -9.80
CA GLY A 10 -10.50 -7.08 -9.60
C GLY A 10 -11.74 -6.62 -10.36
N SER A 11 -12.86 -7.34 -10.22
CA SER A 11 -14.09 -7.08 -10.98
C SER A 11 -14.59 -5.63 -10.91
N SER A 12 -14.35 -4.92 -9.80
CA SER A 12 -14.81 -3.53 -9.63
C SER A 12 -13.85 -2.63 -8.84
N ARG A 13 -12.69 -3.13 -8.44
CA ARG A 13 -11.75 -2.39 -7.57
C ARG A 13 -10.31 -2.82 -7.79
N PHE A 14 -9.39 -1.89 -7.57
CA PHE A 14 -7.98 -2.22 -7.45
C PHE A 14 -7.73 -2.96 -6.13
N VAL A 15 -6.87 -3.96 -6.17
CA VAL A 15 -6.50 -4.79 -5.02
C VAL A 15 -4.98 -4.86 -4.97
N LEU A 16 -4.42 -4.44 -3.86
CA LEU A 16 -3.00 -4.64 -3.55
C LEU A 16 -2.85 -6.06 -3.00
N VAL A 17 -1.85 -6.79 -3.48
CA VAL A 17 -1.48 -8.12 -2.97
C VAL A 17 -0.04 -8.04 -2.49
N ASP A 18 0.18 -8.29 -1.20
CA ASP A 18 1.53 -8.33 -0.63
C ASP A 18 2.23 -9.65 -1.00
N CYS A 19 3.45 -9.54 -1.50
CA CYS A 19 4.34 -10.67 -1.83
C CYS A 19 5.66 -10.58 -1.06
N SER A 20 5.74 -9.67 -0.08
CA SER A 20 6.98 -9.31 0.59
C SER A 20 7.30 -10.17 1.80
N THR A 21 8.55 -10.05 2.27
CA THR A 21 8.98 -10.68 3.53
C THR A 21 8.59 -9.85 4.74
N ASN A 22 8.64 -8.52 4.65
CA ASN A 22 8.47 -7.62 5.79
C ASN A 22 7.01 -7.13 5.96
N GLY A 23 6.16 -7.40 4.98
CA GLY A 23 4.82 -6.86 4.87
C GLY A 23 4.78 -5.54 4.12
N THR A 24 3.57 -5.04 3.92
CA THR A 24 3.28 -3.79 3.24
C THR A 24 2.35 -2.96 4.10
N TYR A 25 2.66 -1.68 4.27
CA TYR A 25 1.85 -0.72 5.02
C TYR A 25 1.02 0.12 4.04
N ILE A 26 -0.19 0.47 4.45
CA ILE A 26 -1.16 1.18 3.61
C ILE A 26 -1.77 2.27 4.46
N SER A 27 -1.39 3.51 4.20
CA SER A 27 -1.99 4.70 4.79
C SER A 27 -2.97 5.31 3.81
N ARG A 28 -4.19 5.60 4.27
CA ARG A 28 -5.25 6.23 3.48
C ARG A 28 -5.50 7.64 3.97
N ASP A 29 -5.91 8.50 3.06
CA ASP A 29 -6.35 9.86 3.39
C ASP A 29 -7.79 9.88 3.95
N ASP A 30 -8.19 8.86 4.69
CA ASP A 30 -9.49 8.78 5.38
C ASP A 30 -9.39 9.05 6.89
N GLY A 31 -8.18 9.42 7.36
CA GLY A 31 -7.89 9.75 8.76
C GLY A 31 -7.77 8.53 9.69
N ARG A 32 -7.72 7.31 9.13
CA ARG A 32 -7.48 6.09 9.91
C ARG A 32 -5.98 5.78 10.02
N ASP A 33 -5.64 5.01 11.04
CA ASP A 33 -4.28 4.50 11.20
C ASP A 33 -3.84 3.62 10.00
N PRO A 34 -2.55 3.64 9.64
CA PRO A 34 -2.02 2.78 8.59
C PRO A 34 -2.30 1.31 8.85
N VAL A 35 -2.74 0.60 7.81
CA VAL A 35 -2.98 -0.84 7.87
C VAL A 35 -1.75 -1.58 7.36
N ARG A 36 -1.26 -2.53 8.15
CA ARG A 36 -0.19 -3.45 7.73
C ARG A 36 -0.79 -4.76 7.25
N ILE A 37 -0.41 -5.19 6.05
CA ILE A 37 -0.74 -6.51 5.50
C ILE A 37 0.51 -7.36 5.31
N HIS A 38 0.39 -8.68 5.41
CA HIS A 38 1.49 -9.61 5.14
C HIS A 38 0.98 -10.88 4.45
N ARG A 39 1.43 -11.13 3.21
CA ARG A 39 0.94 -12.22 2.34
C ARG A 39 -0.58 -12.24 2.18
N GLU A 40 -1.19 -11.06 2.26
CA GLU A 40 -2.62 -10.84 2.17
C GLU A 40 -2.94 -9.86 1.05
N SER A 41 -4.23 -9.73 0.75
CA SER A 41 -4.74 -8.77 -0.23
C SER A 41 -5.57 -7.70 0.43
N PHE A 42 -5.45 -6.47 -0.05
CA PHE A 42 -6.18 -5.32 0.45
C PHE A 42 -6.81 -4.53 -0.69
N PRO A 43 -8.13 -4.28 -0.65
CA PRO A 43 -8.76 -3.43 -1.65
C PRO A 43 -8.19 -2.02 -1.53
N LEU A 44 -7.89 -1.37 -2.66
CA LEU A 44 -7.46 0.02 -2.73
C LEU A 44 -8.60 0.90 -3.23
N SER A 45 -8.66 2.12 -2.70
CA SER A 45 -9.70 3.10 -2.99
C SER A 45 -9.25 4.49 -2.55
N GLY A 46 -9.76 5.52 -3.23
CA GLY A 46 -9.43 6.91 -2.91
C GLY A 46 -7.95 7.21 -3.17
N ARG A 47 -7.29 7.86 -2.22
CA ARG A 47 -5.87 8.21 -2.31
C ARG A 47 -5.13 7.87 -1.02
N GLY A 48 -3.81 7.75 -1.13
CA GLY A 48 -2.96 7.45 0.02
C GLY A 48 -1.54 7.04 -0.37
N VAL A 49 -0.87 6.39 0.57
CA VAL A 49 0.54 5.97 0.46
C VAL A 49 0.69 4.51 0.86
N ILE A 50 1.47 3.77 0.08
CA ILE A 50 1.87 2.38 0.35
C ILE A 50 3.33 2.39 0.77
N GLY A 51 3.63 1.83 1.95
CA GLY A 51 4.99 1.63 2.45
C GLY A 51 5.46 0.20 2.21
N LEU A 52 6.53 0.04 1.44
CA LEU A 52 7.11 -1.26 1.08
C LEU A 52 8.03 -1.76 2.20
N GLY A 53 7.43 -2.34 3.25
CA GLY A 53 8.14 -2.90 4.41
C GLY A 53 8.54 -1.88 5.47
N VAL A 54 8.04 -0.66 5.36
CA VAL A 54 8.22 0.44 6.32
C VAL A 54 6.88 1.14 6.55
N ASP A 55 6.65 1.64 7.75
CA ASP A 55 5.47 2.45 8.04
C ASP A 55 5.66 3.86 7.46
N PRO A 56 4.78 4.35 6.58
CA PRO A 56 4.84 5.71 6.03
C PRO A 56 4.90 6.82 7.09
N ALA A 57 4.40 6.58 8.30
CA ALA A 57 4.46 7.55 9.39
C ALA A 57 5.86 7.69 10.01
N GLU A 58 6.73 6.67 9.86
CA GLU A 58 8.05 6.61 10.49
C GLU A 58 9.20 6.97 9.55
N VAL A 59 8.93 7.07 8.24
CA VAL A 59 9.96 7.40 7.24
C VAL A 59 9.69 8.73 6.54
N PRO A 60 10.75 9.51 6.22
CA PRO A 60 10.60 10.69 5.38
C PRO A 60 10.00 10.34 4.01
N ASP A 61 9.20 11.27 3.47
CA ASP A 61 8.50 11.12 2.19
C ASP A 61 9.41 10.85 0.98
N ASP A 62 10.71 11.18 1.08
CA ASP A 62 11.73 11.04 0.02
C ASP A 62 12.39 9.64 0.00
N ARG A 63 11.83 8.65 0.71
CA ARG A 63 12.29 7.27 0.64
C ARG A 63 11.71 6.56 -0.58
N ASP A 64 12.59 5.91 -1.35
CA ASP A 64 12.23 4.99 -2.47
C ASP A 64 11.27 3.84 -2.08
N ALA A 65 11.01 3.64 -0.78
CA ALA A 65 10.11 2.61 -0.26
C ALA A 65 8.63 3.05 -0.22
N LEU A 66 8.32 4.29 -0.59
CA LEU A 66 6.97 4.84 -0.55
C LEU A 66 6.37 4.96 -1.96
N VAL A 67 5.14 4.48 -2.12
CA VAL A 67 4.38 4.55 -3.37
C VAL A 67 3.07 5.27 -3.12
N ARG A 68 2.87 6.42 -3.76
CA ARG A 68 1.61 7.17 -3.67
C ARG A 68 0.60 6.63 -4.69
N PHE A 69 -0.67 6.61 -4.31
CA PHE A 69 -1.75 6.24 -5.21
C PHE A 69 -2.90 7.25 -5.13
N VAL A 70 -3.55 7.46 -6.27
CA VAL A 70 -4.79 8.24 -6.38
C VAL A 70 -5.69 7.52 -7.37
N PHE A 71 -6.87 7.13 -6.92
CA PHE A 71 -7.94 6.58 -7.76
C PHE A 71 -9.01 7.65 -7.91
N THR A 72 -9.06 8.25 -9.08
CA THR A 72 -10.16 9.12 -9.49
C THR A 72 -11.30 8.25 -10.07
N PRO A 73 -12.57 8.56 -9.75
CA PRO A 73 -13.72 7.92 -10.38
C PRO A 73 -13.76 8.14 -11.90
#